data_AF-A0A914D443-F1
#
_entry.id   AF-A0A914D443-F1
#
_cell.length_a   1.000
_cell.length_b   1.000
_cell.length_c   1.000
_cell.angle_alpha   90.00
_cell.angle_beta   90.00
_cell.angle_gamma   90.00
#
_symmetry.space_group_name_H-M   'P 1'
#
loop_
_entity.id
_entity.type
_entity.pdbx_description
1 polymer ?
#
loop_
_entity_poly.entity_id
_entity_poly.type
_entity_poly.pdbx_seq_one_letter_code
_entity_poly.pdbx_strand_id
1 'polypeptide(L)'
;MFISTIIFPYAGLKLWAHIASKNVSIWTELPYLAGYIAYLMCLFYFPLKFLFYMKLNSACSFVITCENTRLIMKVHGFIRENIPKGVQRKLDLSQGILVVNPGKTQSWPSVEQFIYYMFCPSFLYRDSYPR
;
A
#
# COMPACT_ATOMS: atom_id res chain seq x y z
N MET A 1 13.17 -4.64 -4.48
CA MET A 1 12.32 -3.50 -4.09
C MET A 1 10.87 -3.73 -4.52
N PHE A 2 10.61 -3.95 -5.81
CA PHE A 2 9.27 -4.13 -6.38
C PHE A 2 8.40 -5.25 -5.77
N ILE A 3 8.96 -6.45 -5.56
CA ILE A 3 8.22 -7.58 -4.99
C ILE A 3 7.83 -7.31 -3.53
N SER A 4 8.74 -6.70 -2.75
CA SER A 4 8.47 -6.30 -1.37
C SER A 4 7.32 -5.28 -1.30
N THR A 5 7.27 -4.33 -2.25
CA THR A 5 6.17 -3.35 -2.37
C THR A 5 4.86 -3.94 -2.85
N ILE A 6 4.84 -5.17 -3.37
CA ILE A 6 3.58 -5.85 -3.66
C ILE A 6 3.11 -6.59 -2.42
N ILE A 7 4.00 -7.35 -1.78
CA ILE A 7 3.61 -8.25 -0.68
C ILE A 7 3.24 -7.45 0.57
N PHE A 8 4.09 -6.53 1.02
CA PHE A 8 3.91 -5.85 2.31
C PHE A 8 2.70 -4.91 2.37
N PRO A 9 2.55 -3.91 1.48
CA PRO A 9 1.45 -2.96 1.61
C PRO A 9 0.10 -3.59 1.24
N TYR A 10 0.05 -4.49 0.25
CA TYR A 10 -1.20 -5.18 -0.11
C TYR A 10 -1.65 -6.15 1.00
N ALA A 11 -0.75 -7.02 1.49
CA ALA A 11 -1.10 -7.95 2.57
C ALA A 11 -1.40 -7.20 3.87
N GLY A 12 -0.63 -6.15 4.19
CA GLY A 12 -0.85 -5.30 5.36
C GLY A 12 -2.21 -4.62 5.32
N LEU A 13 -2.60 -4.00 4.20
CA LEU A 13 -3.93 -3.40 4.03
C LEU A 13 -5.04 -4.45 4.07
N LYS A 14 -4.86 -5.61 3.42
CA LYS A 14 -5.87 -6.66 3.37
C LYS A 14 -6.13 -7.25 4.75
N LEU A 15 -5.07 -7.53 5.52
CA LEU A 15 -5.18 -8.03 6.89
C LEU A 15 -5.87 -6.99 7.78
N TRP A 16 -5.43 -5.73 7.68
CA TRP A 16 -6.00 -4.62 8.44
C TRP A 16 -7.49 -4.41 8.15
N ALA A 17 -7.92 -4.49 6.89
CA ALA A 17 -9.32 -4.32 6.50
C ALA A 17 -10.21 -5.53 6.87
N HIS A 18 -9.63 -6.69 7.18
CA HIS A 18 -10.37 -7.87 7.62
C HIS A 18 -10.55 -7.94 9.14
N ILE A 19 -9.83 -7.11 9.90
CA ILE A 19 -10.00 -7.00 11.35
C ILE A 19 -11.20 -6.10 11.63
N ALA A 20 -12.27 -6.71 12.16
CA ALA A 20 -13.47 -6.01 12.62
C ALA A 20 -13.12 -5.00 13.72
N SER A 21 -13.61 -3.77 13.62
CA SER A 21 -13.57 -2.83 14.76
C SER A 21 -14.90 -2.11 14.89
N LYS A 22 -15.46 -2.14 16.11
CA LYS A 22 -16.74 -1.50 16.45
C LYS A 22 -16.62 0.02 16.61
N ASN A 23 -15.44 0.49 17.01
CA ASN A 23 -15.10 1.92 17.11
C ASN A 23 -13.78 2.17 16.38
N VAL A 24 -13.80 3.05 15.39
CA VAL A 24 -12.60 3.47 14.65
C VAL A 24 -11.98 4.63 15.43
N SER A 25 -11.20 4.31 16.46
CA SER A 25 -10.45 5.29 17.23
C SER A 25 -9.02 5.41 16.69
N ILE A 26 -8.46 6.61 16.69
CA ILE A 26 -7.07 6.90 16.31
C ILE A 26 -6.07 6.01 17.04
N TRP A 27 -6.37 5.63 18.28
CA TRP A 27 -5.52 4.74 19.08
C TRP A 27 -5.46 3.30 18.54
N THR A 28 -6.57 2.81 17.99
CA THR A 28 -6.65 1.47 17.40
C THR A 28 -5.97 1.41 16.04
N GLU A 29 -5.92 2.54 15.33
CA GLU A 29 -5.30 2.66 14.00
C GLU A 29 -3.81 3.06 14.05
N LEU A 30 -3.35 3.55 15.19
CA LEU A 30 -1.95 3.92 15.45
C LEU A 30 -0.92 2.82 15.10
N PRO A 31 -1.08 1.54 15.49
CA PRO A 31 -0.09 0.50 15.16
C PRO A 31 0.03 0.27 13.66
N TYR A 32 -1.07 0.37 12.91
CA TYR A 32 -1.05 0.26 11.46
C TYR A 32 -0.34 1.46 10.82
N LEU A 33 -0.64 2.68 11.29
CA LEU A 33 0.02 3.91 10.83
C LEU A 33 1.52 3.88 11.13
N ALA A 34 1.91 3.44 12.33
CA ALA A 34 3.31 3.30 12.72
C ALA A 34 4.04 2.26 11.86
N GLY A 35 3.42 1.10 11.60
CA GLY A 35 3.96 0.07 10.71
C GLY A 35 4.12 0.58 9.27
N TYR A 36 3.16 1.37 8.78
CA TYR A 36 3.24 2.01 7.47
C TYR A 36 4.40 3.01 7.38
N ILE A 37 4.56 3.91 8.36
CA ILE A 37 5.65 4.87 8.39
C ILE A 37 7.00 4.15 8.49
N ALA A 38 7.11 3.13 9.34
CA ALA A 38 8.30 2.31 9.46
C ALA A 38 8.65 1.63 8.13
N TYR A 39 7.64 1.13 7.40
CA TYR A 39 7.84 0.56 6.07
C TYR A 39 8.36 1.57 5.06
N LEU A 40 7.81 2.79 5.01
CA LEU A 40 8.33 3.85 4.13
C LEU A 40 9.78 4.22 4.46
N MET A 41 10.10 4.36 5.74
CA MET A 41 11.47 4.67 6.20
C MET A 41 12.45 3.55 5.81
N CYS A 42 12.03 2.30 5.99
CA CYS A 42 12.78 1.12 5.56
C CYS A 42 13.02 1.15 4.04
N LEU A 43 11.99 1.40 3.25
CA LEU A 43 12.06 1.48 1.80
C LEU A 43 12.97 2.61 1.30
N PHE A 44 13.06 3.71 2.05
CA PHE A 44 14.03 4.79 1.77
C PHE A 44 15.46 4.43 2.19
N TYR A 45 15.64 3.83 3.37
CA TYR A 45 16.94 3.54 3.96
C TYR A 45 17.72 2.43 3.23
N PHE A 46 17.06 1.30 2.92
CA PHE A 46 17.72 0.15 2.28
C PHE A 46 18.45 0.46 0.95
N PRO A 47 17.84 1.13 -0.04
CA PRO A 47 18.49 1.43 -1.31
C PRO A 47 19.61 2.45 -1.15
N LEU A 48 19.48 3.42 -0.24
CA LEU A 48 20.55 4.37 0.06
C LEU A 48 21.76 3.66 0.67
N LYS A 49 21.54 2.80 1.67
CA LYS A 49 22.61 1.99 2.26
C LYS A 49 23.29 1.11 1.20
N PHE A 50 22.51 0.47 0.34
CA PHE A 50 23.02 -0.35 -0.77
C PHE A 50 23.87 0.48 -1.73
N LEU A 51 23.43 1.70 -2.06
CA LEU A 51 24.15 2.64 -2.92
C LEU A 51 25.55 2.95 -2.38
N PHE A 52 25.64 3.30 -1.10
CA PHE A 52 26.89 3.65 -0.45
C PHE A 52 27.82 2.45 -0.27
N TYR A 53 27.26 1.27 0.01
CA TYR A 53 28.03 0.05 0.19
C TYR A 53 28.71 -0.40 -1.12
N MET A 54 27.98 -0.36 -2.23
CA MET A 54 28.47 -0.85 -3.53
C MET A 54 29.21 0.21 -4.35
N LYS A 55 29.31 1.46 -3.87
CA LYS A 55 29.96 2.60 -4.57
C LYS A 55 29.59 2.67 -6.06
N LEU A 56 28.29 2.60 -6.37
CA LEU A 56 27.83 2.60 -7.76
C LEU A 56 28.18 3.90 -8.49
N ASN A 57 28.32 3.80 -9.81
CA ASN A 57 28.49 4.95 -10.69
C ASN A 57 27.32 5.94 -10.54
N SER A 58 27.58 7.23 -10.81
CA SER A 58 26.62 8.33 -10.63
C SER A 58 25.31 8.10 -11.40
N ALA A 59 25.39 7.59 -12.63
CA ALA A 59 24.21 7.31 -13.46
C ALA A 59 23.30 6.21 -12.87
N CYS A 60 23.88 5.08 -12.42
CA CYS A 60 23.11 4.00 -11.81
C CYS A 60 22.45 4.44 -10.50
N SER A 61 23.16 5.27 -9.72
CA SER A 61 22.68 5.82 -8.46
C SER A 61 21.46 6.72 -8.64
N PHE A 62 21.45 7.52 -9.70
CA PHE A 62 20.32 8.35 -10.08
C PHE A 62 19.10 7.51 -10.43
N VAL A 63 19.26 6.50 -11.31
CA VAL A 63 18.16 5.62 -11.72
C VAL A 63 17.55 4.89 -10.52
N ILE A 64 18.37 4.34 -9.63
CA ILE A 64 17.89 3.64 -8.43
C ILE A 64 17.10 4.59 -7.52
N THR A 65 17.60 5.81 -7.31
CA THR A 65 16.92 6.81 -6.47
C THR A 65 15.58 7.23 -7.07
N CYS A 66 15.53 7.51 -8.38
CA CYS A 66 14.31 7.87 -9.07
C CYS A 66 13.26 6.75 -9.01
N GLU A 67 13.65 5.51 -9.28
CA GLU A 67 12.78 4.34 -9.17
C GLU A 67 12.29 4.14 -7.74
N ASN A 68 13.14 4.36 -6.74
CA ASN A 68 12.75 4.24 -5.35
C ASN A 68 11.70 5.28 -4.95
N THR A 69 11.91 6.55 -5.29
CA THR A 69 10.95 7.62 -5.03
C THR A 69 9.63 7.37 -5.76
N ARG A 70 9.68 6.85 -7.01
CA ARG A 70 8.49 6.44 -7.75
C ARG A 70 7.67 5.39 -6.99
N LEU A 71 8.33 4.35 -6.46
CA LEU A 71 7.66 3.30 -5.68
C LEU A 71 7.06 3.83 -4.38
N ILE A 72 7.77 4.69 -3.64
CA ILE A 72 7.28 5.32 -2.40
C ILE A 72 5.98 6.10 -2.68
N MET A 73 5.99 6.95 -3.72
CA MET A 73 4.82 7.75 -4.08
C MET A 73 3.63 6.86 -4.46
N LYS A 74 3.86 5.79 -5.24
CA LYS A 74 2.79 4.86 -5.61
C LYS A 74 2.19 4.13 -4.43
N VAL A 75 3.02 3.63 -3.51
CA VAL A 75 2.57 2.95 -2.29
C VAL A 75 1.77 3.91 -1.41
N HIS A 76 2.23 5.15 -1.24
CA HIS A 76 1.49 6.18 -0.52
C HIS A 76 0.13 6.49 -1.16
N GLY A 77 0.10 6.68 -2.49
CA GLY A 77 -1.14 6.92 -3.23
C GLY A 77 -2.13 5.76 -3.11
N PHE A 78 -1.65 4.52 -3.18
CA PHE A 78 -2.49 3.33 -3.01
C PHE A 78 -3.08 3.24 -1.59
N ILE A 79 -2.28 3.43 -0.56
CA ILE A 79 -2.75 3.34 0.83
C ILE A 79 -3.76 4.45 1.12
N ARG A 80 -3.46 5.69 0.72
CA ARG A 80 -4.34 6.84 0.93
C ARG A 80 -5.74 6.62 0.35
N GLU A 81 -5.83 6.07 -0.86
CA GLU A 81 -7.11 5.83 -1.54
C GLU A 81 -7.89 4.66 -0.92
N ASN A 82 -7.20 3.65 -0.38
CA ASN A 82 -7.83 2.45 0.18
C ASN A 82 -8.15 2.54 1.68
N ILE A 83 -7.53 3.46 2.44
CA ILE A 83 -7.86 3.71 3.85
C ILE A 83 -9.36 4.01 4.06
N PRO A 84 -9.99 4.98 3.36
CA PRO A 84 -11.41 5.28 3.61
C PRO A 84 -12.31 4.09 3.27
N LYS A 85 -11.99 3.34 2.21
CA LYS A 85 -12.71 2.11 1.82
C LYS A 85 -12.58 1.02 2.89
N GLY A 86 -11.38 0.86 3.47
CA GLY A 86 -11.16 -0.09 4.55
C GLY A 86 -11.85 0.29 5.86
N VAL A 87 -11.92 1.59 6.20
CA VAL A 87 -12.68 2.08 7.37
C VAL A 87 -14.17 1.79 7.22
N GLN A 88 -14.76 2.10 6.06
CA GLN A 88 -16.17 1.79 5.78
C GLN A 88 -16.45 0.29 5.92
N ARG A 89 -15.58 -0.55 5.34
CA ARG A 89 -15.69 -2.02 5.46
C ARG A 89 -15.65 -2.52 6.89
N LYS A 90 -14.79 -1.95 7.75
CA LYS A 90 -14.72 -2.31 9.18
C LYS A 90 -16.02 -1.98 9.92
N LEU A 91 -16.60 -0.81 9.64
CA LEU A 91 -17.87 -0.37 10.22
C LEU A 91 -19.02 -1.28 9.79
N ASP A 92 -19.13 -1.55 8.49
CA ASP A 92 -20.19 -2.40 7.93
C ASP A 92 -20.12 -3.84 8.46
N LEU A 93 -18.90 -4.36 8.68
CA LEU A 93 -18.67 -5.67 9.27
C LEU A 93 -19.03 -5.69 10.77
N SER A 94 -18.77 -4.60 11.49
CA SER A 94 -19.21 -4.49 12.89
C SER A 94 -20.71 -4.30 13.06
N GLN A 95 -21.40 -3.73 12.06
CA GLN A 95 -22.86 -3.56 12.07
C GLN A 95 -23.60 -4.83 11.60
N GLY A 96 -22.87 -5.88 11.18
CA GLY A 96 -23.47 -7.13 10.68
C GLY A 96 -24.14 -6.99 9.31
N ILE A 97 -23.95 -5.86 8.62
CA ILE A 97 -24.53 -5.57 7.31
C ILE A 97 -23.74 -6.27 6.20
N LEU A 98 -22.41 -6.38 6.35
CA LEU A 98 -21.57 -7.16 5.45
C LEU A 98 -21.35 -8.58 5.98
N VAL A 99 -22.08 -9.53 5.40
CA VAL A 99 -21.68 -10.94 5.43
C VAL A 99 -20.50 -11.10 4.48
N VAL A 100 -19.30 -11.36 5.01
CA VAL A 100 -18.11 -11.70 4.22
C VAL A 100 -18.38 -13.04 3.52
N ASN A 101 -19.03 -12.98 2.37
CA ASN A 101 -19.21 -14.14 1.51
C ASN A 101 -17.86 -14.44 0.86
N PRO A 102 -17.25 -15.62 1.11
CA PRO A 102 -16.00 -16.00 0.47
C PRO A 102 -16.29 -16.29 -1.01
N GLY A 103 -16.31 -15.25 -1.86
CA GLY A 103 -16.58 -15.40 -3.29
C GLY A 103 -17.12 -14.17 -4.01
N LYS A 104 -17.68 -13.16 -3.33
CA LYS A 104 -18.05 -11.89 -3.95
C LYS A 104 -17.03 -10.81 -3.60
N THR A 105 -16.30 -10.35 -4.61
CA THR A 105 -15.28 -9.28 -4.55
C THR A 105 -15.94 -7.93 -4.29
N GLN A 106 -16.54 -7.76 -3.11
CA GLN A 106 -17.17 -6.49 -2.75
C GLN A 106 -16.04 -5.51 -2.36
N SER A 107 -15.79 -4.54 -3.25
CA SER A 107 -15.01 -3.32 -3.01
C SER A 107 -13.62 -3.50 -2.40
N TRP A 108 -12.84 -4.48 -2.87
CA TRP A 108 -11.41 -4.54 -2.54
C TRP A 108 -10.58 -4.66 -3.82
N PRO A 109 -9.46 -3.91 -3.95
CA PRO A 109 -8.63 -3.96 -5.14
C PRO A 109 -8.03 -5.35 -5.36
N SER A 110 -8.12 -5.85 -6.60
CA SER A 110 -7.45 -7.10 -7.00
C SER A 110 -5.94 -6.89 -7.10
N VAL A 111 -5.16 -7.97 -6.93
CA VAL A 111 -3.70 -7.95 -7.14
C VAL A 111 -3.37 -7.52 -8.57
N GLU A 112 -4.18 -7.93 -9.55
CA GLU A 112 -3.98 -7.53 -10.95
C GLU A 112 -4.12 -6.02 -11.15
N GLN A 113 -5.11 -5.39 -10.51
CA GLN A 113 -5.30 -3.93 -10.55
C GLN A 113 -4.15 -3.20 -9.88
N PHE A 114 -3.62 -3.77 -8.79
CA PHE A 114 -2.44 -3.22 -8.11
C PHE A 114 -1.19 -3.29 -8.99
N ILE A 115 -0.96 -4.43 -9.66
CA ILE A 115 0.17 -4.59 -10.60
C ILE A 115 0.00 -3.63 -11.78
N TYR A 116 -1.20 -3.52 -12.34
CA TYR A 116 -1.48 -2.56 -13.42
C TYR A 116 -1.17 -1.12 -13.00
N TYR A 117 -1.63 -0.71 -11.81
CA TYR A 117 -1.34 0.59 -11.25
C TYR A 117 0.17 0.84 -11.07
N MET A 118 0.93 -0.19 -10.69
CA MET A 118 2.39 -0.07 -10.53
C MET A 118 3.13 0.24 -11.83
N PHE A 119 2.60 -0.14 -13.00
CA PHE A 119 3.17 0.20 -14.30
C PHE A 119 2.53 1.42 -14.97
N CYS A 120 1.31 1.79 -14.58
CA CYS A 120 0.63 2.98 -15.10
C CYS A 120 1.44 4.27 -14.87
N PRO A 121 1.52 5.22 -15.81
CA PRO A 121 2.20 6.51 -15.62
C PRO A 121 1.37 7.47 -14.74
N SER A 122 0.86 7.01 -13.59
CA SER A 122 0.12 7.82 -12.63
C SER A 122 0.49 7.48 -11.18
N PHE A 123 0.35 8.46 -10.29
CA PHE A 123 0.55 8.32 -8.84
C PHE A 123 -0.76 8.27 -8.04
N LEU A 124 -1.89 8.45 -8.71
CA LEU A 124 -3.21 8.38 -8.10
C LEU A 124 -3.80 7.02 -8.41
N TYR A 125 -4.05 6.21 -7.38
CA TYR A 125 -4.71 4.92 -7.54
C TYR A 125 -6.18 5.10 -7.92
N ARG A 126 -6.65 4.34 -8.92
CA ARG A 126 -8.07 4.22 -9.29
C ARG A 126 -8.40 2.77 -9.60
N ASP A 127 -9.61 2.34 -9.24
CA ASP A 127 -10.05 0.95 -9.49
C ASP A 127 -10.23 0.67 -10.99
N SER A 128 -10.58 1.71 -11.77
CA SER A 128 -10.64 1.69 -13.22
C SER A 128 -9.96 2.93 -13.80
N TYR A 129 -9.12 2.72 -14.81
CA TYR A 129 -8.53 3.79 -15.60
C TYR A 129 -9.22 3.87 -16.96
N PRO A 130 -9.42 5.07 -17.52
CA PRO A 130 -9.85 5.20 -18.91
C PRO A 130 -8.80 4.54 -19.81
N ARG A 131 -9.29 3.74 -20.77
CA ARG A 131 -8.47 3.02 -21.75
C ARG A 131 -8.57 3.69 -23.11
#